data_AF-A0A9E3TGS7-F1
#
_entry.id   AF-A0A9E3TGS7-F1
#
_cell.length_a   1.000
_cell.length_b   1.000
_cell.length_c   1.000
_cell.angle_alpha   90.00
_cell.angle_beta   90.00
_cell.angle_gamma   90.00
#
_symmetry.space_group_name_H-M   'P 1'
#
loop_
_entity.id
_entity.type
_entity.pdbx_description
1 polymer ?
#
loop_
_entity_poly.entity_id
_entity_poly.type
_entity_poly.pdbx_seq_one_letter_code
_entity_poly.pdbx_strand_id
1 'polypeptide(L)'
;WTPASASCPLTPKLKYNIFRGTVPDFVPSPANRIATCILGPSSYLDTAGLSSGVTYYYVVRAEDESTGNGGECGGGNEDANAVVAPGTAFGSGLQVSPGTWTDGGGDGTAFLQLNAAGDGNSGDRVWRVVRTSDDAGANHTPGGAYAYRNAGPGAASTYAPNECAEMQSPPLTVGAASVDLKYWERHQIEYHWDGVAVEYSVNGGAWTDAPPPSNDTGAGCASSDDTSGWEAMSCTQDPPINGCGYPDTETAFTGPLGSGTTCNDWATGGTVTAYAHRCHPISGLTPGDSIRFRWRFSSDPGAEYAGFYLDDVAVTGVLLPNACVPDLCGGQSDGMACDDGNACTTGDACGGGACLPGVPVPPPAEVAGLGVDGSAGTTLSWPALAGSVVYDVAGSTLSDLRSNGTTTATCLSNDAAAASFLDGRPDPPSGDGYYYLVRAQSACGSGTYGFDSASVERTPAAGCP
;
A
#
# COMPACT_ATOMS: atom_id res chain seq x y z
N TRP A 1 -15.22 -13.30 0.71
CA TRP A 1 -16.11 -12.73 1.74
C TRP A 1 -16.22 -13.70 2.91
N THR A 2 -16.70 -13.25 4.07
CA THR A 2 -17.05 -14.15 5.19
C THR A 2 -18.37 -14.86 4.85
N PRO A 3 -18.52 -16.18 5.08
CA PRO A 3 -19.80 -16.86 4.87
C PRO A 3 -20.93 -16.21 5.68
N ALA A 4 -22.09 -16.05 5.06
CA ALA A 4 -23.29 -15.59 5.76
C ALA A 4 -23.90 -16.72 6.62
N SER A 5 -24.75 -16.33 7.56
CA SER A 5 -25.53 -17.26 8.39
C SER A 5 -26.99 -17.24 7.97
N ALA A 6 -27.56 -18.40 7.65
CA ALA A 6 -28.97 -18.50 7.31
C ALA A 6 -29.84 -18.21 8.53
N SER A 7 -30.79 -17.28 8.42
CA SER A 7 -31.81 -17.07 9.47
C SER A 7 -32.89 -18.15 9.48
N CYS A 8 -32.97 -18.98 8.44
CA CYS A 8 -33.94 -20.06 8.32
C CYS A 8 -33.32 -21.40 8.77
N PRO A 9 -33.68 -21.95 9.95
CA PRO A 9 -33.04 -23.15 10.49
C PRO A 9 -33.29 -24.42 9.65
N LEU A 10 -34.36 -24.42 8.85
CA LEU A 10 -34.74 -25.55 8.00
C LEU A 10 -34.01 -25.56 6.65
N THR A 11 -33.39 -24.44 6.27
CA THR A 11 -32.63 -24.29 5.02
C THR A 11 -31.27 -23.63 5.32
N PRO A 12 -30.36 -24.35 6.01
CA PRO A 12 -29.13 -23.77 6.53
C PRO A 12 -28.06 -23.49 5.46
N LYS A 13 -28.27 -23.99 4.25
CA LYS A 13 -27.35 -23.79 3.12
C LYS A 13 -27.68 -22.48 2.43
N LEU A 14 -26.62 -21.80 2.01
CA LEU A 14 -26.69 -20.55 1.29
C LEU A 14 -26.01 -20.69 -0.08
N LYS A 15 -26.56 -19.95 -1.04
CA LYS A 15 -25.97 -19.69 -2.35
C LYS A 15 -25.66 -18.20 -2.46
N TYR A 16 -24.75 -17.84 -3.34
CA TYR A 16 -24.34 -16.45 -3.50
C TYR A 16 -24.54 -15.93 -4.92
N ASN A 17 -25.04 -14.71 -5.02
CA ASN A 17 -25.07 -13.91 -6.23
C ASN A 17 -23.99 -12.82 -6.12
N ILE A 18 -23.19 -12.66 -7.18
CA ILE A 18 -22.11 -11.68 -7.24
C ILE A 18 -22.43 -10.65 -8.30
N PHE A 19 -22.37 -9.39 -7.91
CA PHE A 19 -22.67 -8.24 -8.75
C PHE A 19 -21.43 -7.35 -8.88
N ARG A 20 -21.27 -6.71 -10.04
CA ARG A 20 -20.14 -5.85 -10.37
C ARG A 20 -20.59 -4.56 -11.02
N GLY A 21 -20.19 -3.42 -10.46
CA GLY A 21 -20.34 -2.10 -11.06
C GLY A 21 -19.00 -1.42 -11.34
N THR A 22 -19.04 -0.26 -11.99
CA THR A 22 -17.89 0.62 -12.23
C THR A 22 -17.93 1.90 -11.40
N VAL A 23 -18.92 2.01 -10.50
CA VAL A 23 -19.04 3.10 -9.54
C VAL A 23 -19.35 2.54 -8.14
N PRO A 24 -18.89 3.19 -7.05
CA PRO A 24 -19.07 2.70 -5.68
C PRO A 24 -20.54 2.52 -5.25
N ASP A 25 -21.47 3.28 -5.82
CA ASP A 25 -22.87 3.32 -5.44
C ASP A 25 -23.80 2.57 -6.40
N PHE A 26 -23.25 1.64 -7.20
CA PHE A 26 -24.06 0.82 -8.10
C PHE A 26 -25.08 -0.03 -7.31
N VAL A 27 -26.28 -0.17 -7.87
CA VAL A 27 -27.35 -0.98 -7.25
C VAL A 27 -27.31 -2.40 -7.83
N PRO A 28 -27.16 -3.45 -7.00
CA PRO A 28 -27.23 -4.83 -7.46
C PRO A 28 -28.53 -5.13 -8.20
N SER A 29 -28.42 -5.67 -9.41
CA SER A 29 -29.56 -6.03 -10.27
C SER A 29 -29.15 -7.12 -11.26
N PRO A 30 -30.10 -7.75 -11.98
CA PRO A 30 -29.76 -8.70 -13.02
C PRO A 30 -28.87 -8.14 -14.14
N ALA A 31 -28.87 -6.83 -14.36
CA ALA A 31 -28.07 -6.19 -15.40
C ALA A 31 -26.56 -6.15 -15.08
N ASN A 32 -26.18 -6.25 -13.80
CA ASN A 32 -24.80 -6.17 -13.34
C ASN A 32 -24.36 -7.41 -12.55
N ARG A 33 -25.13 -8.50 -12.65
CA ARG A 33 -24.78 -9.79 -12.06
C ARG A 33 -23.76 -10.51 -12.92
N ILE A 34 -22.62 -10.88 -12.34
CA ILE A 34 -21.54 -11.59 -13.02
C ILE A 34 -21.50 -13.09 -12.68
N ALA A 35 -22.11 -13.47 -11.56
CA ALA A 35 -22.28 -14.86 -11.18
C ALA A 35 -23.53 -15.04 -10.31
N THR A 36 -24.13 -16.22 -10.40
CA THR A 36 -25.34 -16.56 -9.67
C THR A 36 -25.26 -17.98 -9.14
N CYS A 37 -25.89 -18.20 -8.00
CA CYS A 37 -26.04 -19.50 -7.36
C CYS A 37 -24.72 -20.22 -7.06
N ILE A 38 -23.69 -19.44 -6.72
CA ILE A 38 -22.40 -19.95 -6.33
C ILE A 38 -22.53 -20.67 -4.99
N LEU A 39 -22.15 -21.95 -4.97
CA LEU A 39 -22.06 -22.76 -3.78
C LEU A 39 -20.72 -22.45 -3.08
N GLY A 40 -20.70 -22.47 -1.74
CA GLY A 40 -19.49 -22.16 -0.97
C GLY A 40 -18.27 -23.03 -1.34
N PRO A 41 -17.03 -22.58 -1.04
CA PRO A 41 -16.69 -21.55 -0.04
C PRO A 41 -16.63 -20.11 -0.62
N SER A 42 -16.62 -19.14 0.28
CA SER A 42 -16.95 -17.72 0.12
C SER A 42 -15.95 -16.88 -0.70
N SER A 43 -15.69 -17.29 -1.93
CA SER A 43 -14.82 -16.64 -2.90
C SER A 43 -15.34 -16.80 -4.32
N TYR A 44 -15.04 -15.84 -5.18
CA TYR A 44 -15.34 -15.92 -6.61
C TYR A 44 -14.17 -15.30 -7.38
N LEU A 45 -13.75 -15.96 -8.46
CA LEU A 45 -12.71 -15.47 -9.36
C LEU A 45 -13.37 -14.79 -10.56
N ASP A 46 -13.29 -13.46 -10.61
CA ASP A 46 -13.72 -12.68 -11.76
C ASP A 46 -12.60 -12.60 -12.80
N THR A 47 -12.88 -13.04 -14.03
CA THR A 47 -11.90 -13.15 -15.13
C THR A 47 -12.36 -12.46 -16.40
N ALA A 48 -13.60 -11.96 -16.48
CA ALA A 48 -14.21 -11.58 -17.74
C ALA A 48 -14.51 -10.09 -17.83
N GLY A 49 -14.03 -9.44 -18.90
CA GLY A 49 -14.34 -8.04 -19.19
C GLY A 49 -13.70 -7.04 -18.21
N LEU A 50 -12.56 -7.42 -17.63
CA LEU A 50 -11.74 -6.55 -16.78
C LEU A 50 -10.72 -5.81 -17.62
N SER A 51 -10.49 -4.53 -17.30
CA SER A 51 -9.46 -3.71 -17.93
C SER A 51 -8.41 -3.29 -16.90
N SER A 52 -7.14 -3.29 -17.29
CA SER A 52 -6.04 -2.88 -16.42
C SER A 52 -6.25 -1.48 -15.87
N GLY A 53 -6.00 -1.29 -14.58
CA GLY A 53 -6.12 -0.01 -13.89
C GLY A 53 -7.56 0.48 -13.69
N VAL A 54 -8.57 -0.30 -14.10
CA VAL A 54 -9.98 0.05 -13.85
C VAL A 54 -10.45 -0.57 -12.56
N THR A 55 -11.00 0.28 -11.69
CA THR A 55 -11.64 -0.14 -10.43
C THR A 55 -13.04 -0.65 -10.72
N TYR A 56 -13.32 -1.84 -10.21
CA TYR A 56 -14.65 -2.42 -10.19
C TYR A 56 -15.12 -2.55 -8.75
N TYR A 57 -16.43 -2.46 -8.57
CA TYR A 57 -17.06 -2.49 -7.27
C TYR A 57 -17.93 -3.73 -7.18
N TYR A 58 -17.81 -4.48 -6.10
CA TYR A 58 -18.44 -5.78 -5.95
C TYR A 58 -19.40 -5.79 -4.77
N VAL A 59 -20.57 -6.38 -4.98
CA VAL A 59 -21.52 -6.71 -3.92
C VAL A 59 -21.83 -8.19 -4.03
N VAL A 60 -21.88 -8.85 -2.87
CA VAL A 60 -22.26 -10.26 -2.76
C VAL A 60 -23.51 -10.37 -1.90
N ARG A 61 -24.54 -11.05 -2.40
CA ARG A 61 -25.76 -11.34 -1.65
C ARG A 61 -25.92 -12.84 -1.47
N ALA A 62 -26.30 -13.24 -0.27
CA ALA A 62 -26.64 -14.61 0.05
C ALA A 62 -28.13 -14.86 -0.18
N GLU A 63 -28.46 -16.03 -0.72
CA GLU A 63 -29.82 -16.54 -0.84
C GLU A 63 -29.93 -17.89 -0.12
N ASP A 64 -30.97 -18.08 0.69
CA ASP A 64 -31.28 -19.36 1.33
C ASP A 64 -31.89 -20.39 0.37
N GLU A 65 -31.99 -21.65 0.80
CA GLU A 65 -32.59 -22.72 -0.02
C GLU A 65 -34.12 -22.84 0.13
N SER A 66 -34.79 -21.84 0.68
CA SER A 66 -36.26 -21.83 0.69
C SER A 66 -36.82 -21.64 -0.72
N THR A 67 -38.14 -21.80 -0.89
CA THR A 67 -38.79 -21.68 -2.20
C THR A 67 -40.02 -20.79 -2.11
N GLY A 68 -40.33 -20.04 -3.18
CA GLY A 68 -41.52 -19.20 -3.29
C GLY A 68 -41.35 -17.74 -2.84
N ASN A 69 -40.13 -17.32 -2.48
CA ASN A 69 -39.80 -15.97 -1.99
C ASN A 69 -39.19 -15.06 -3.06
N GLY A 70 -39.04 -15.55 -4.29
CA GLY A 70 -38.63 -14.73 -5.44
C GLY A 70 -37.12 -14.63 -5.68
N GLY A 71 -36.29 -15.27 -4.85
CA GLY A 71 -34.86 -15.42 -5.10
C GLY A 71 -34.55 -16.18 -6.39
N GLU A 72 -33.44 -15.84 -7.02
CA GLU A 72 -33.08 -16.36 -8.34
C GLU A 72 -32.44 -17.75 -8.27
N CYS A 73 -32.01 -18.18 -7.08
CA CYS A 73 -31.30 -19.43 -6.83
C CYS A 73 -32.17 -20.58 -6.31
N GLY A 74 -33.42 -20.59 -6.76
CA GLY A 74 -34.42 -21.60 -6.40
C GLY A 74 -35.67 -21.02 -5.75
N GLY A 75 -35.77 -19.69 -5.67
CA GLY A 75 -36.90 -19.00 -5.05
C GLY A 75 -36.71 -18.74 -3.57
N GLY A 76 -35.48 -18.68 -3.08
CA GLY A 76 -35.15 -18.43 -1.67
C GLY A 76 -35.29 -16.96 -1.28
N ASN A 77 -34.96 -16.65 -0.02
CA ASN A 77 -34.83 -15.27 0.44
C ASN A 77 -33.40 -14.80 0.16
N GLU A 78 -33.24 -13.81 -0.72
CA GLU A 78 -31.98 -13.10 -0.92
C GLU A 78 -31.86 -11.96 0.10
N ASP A 79 -30.69 -11.79 0.70
CA ASP A 79 -30.41 -10.66 1.58
C ASP A 79 -30.39 -9.32 0.82
N ALA A 80 -30.45 -8.23 1.59
CA ALA A 80 -30.37 -6.87 1.06
C ALA A 80 -28.94 -6.29 1.16
N ASN A 81 -27.91 -7.13 1.17
CA ASN A 81 -26.54 -6.67 1.36
C ASN A 81 -26.17 -5.62 0.29
N ALA A 82 -25.56 -4.54 0.78
CA ALA A 82 -25.05 -3.42 0.01
C ALA A 82 -23.59 -3.12 0.38
N VAL A 83 -22.88 -4.10 0.96
CA VAL A 83 -21.44 -3.99 1.21
C VAL A 83 -20.72 -4.02 -0.12
N VAL A 84 -20.15 -2.86 -0.44
CA VAL A 84 -19.37 -2.65 -1.66
C VAL A 84 -17.91 -2.83 -1.30
N ALA A 85 -17.25 -3.74 -2.01
CA ALA A 85 -15.80 -3.91 -1.97
C ALA A 85 -15.21 -3.45 -3.30
N PRO A 86 -14.25 -2.51 -3.31
CA PRO A 86 -13.56 -2.14 -4.54
C PRO A 86 -12.49 -3.18 -4.90
N GLY A 87 -12.15 -3.26 -6.19
CA GLY A 87 -11.06 -4.07 -6.71
C GLY A 87 -10.63 -3.59 -8.09
N THR A 88 -9.37 -3.21 -8.21
CA THR A 88 -8.77 -2.76 -9.47
C THR A 88 -7.95 -3.89 -10.08
N ALA A 89 -8.18 -4.16 -11.36
CA ALA A 89 -7.43 -5.20 -12.07
C ALA A 89 -6.03 -4.71 -12.45
N PHE A 90 -5.00 -5.49 -12.13
CA PHE A 90 -3.63 -5.31 -12.61
C PHE A 90 -3.04 -6.65 -13.05
N GLY A 91 -1.96 -6.56 -13.83
CA GLY A 91 -1.17 -7.72 -14.24
C GLY A 91 -0.36 -8.29 -13.08
N SER A 92 0.04 -9.55 -13.22
CA SER A 92 0.94 -10.21 -12.27
C SER A 92 2.34 -9.59 -12.30
N GLY A 93 3.01 -9.67 -11.16
CA GLY A 93 4.36 -9.13 -11.01
C GLY A 93 4.38 -7.62 -10.75
N LEU A 94 5.59 -7.10 -10.62
CA LEU A 94 5.86 -5.71 -10.27
C LEU A 94 6.73 -5.06 -11.33
N GLN A 95 6.54 -3.75 -11.48
CA GLN A 95 7.41 -2.89 -12.27
C GLN A 95 8.81 -2.84 -11.64
N VAL A 96 9.78 -2.62 -12.51
CA VAL A 96 11.22 -2.73 -12.19
C VAL A 96 11.79 -1.49 -11.53
N SER A 97 11.06 -0.38 -11.59
CA SER A 97 11.42 0.89 -10.99
C SER A 97 10.33 1.32 -10.02
N PRO A 98 10.70 1.88 -8.86
CA PRO A 98 9.72 2.43 -7.94
C PRO A 98 8.92 3.55 -8.60
N GLY A 99 7.65 3.66 -8.22
CA GLY A 99 6.74 4.70 -8.66
C GLY A 99 5.88 5.20 -7.51
N THR A 100 4.73 5.76 -7.88
CA THR A 100 3.74 6.27 -6.95
C THR A 100 2.45 5.47 -7.08
N TRP A 101 2.11 4.71 -6.05
CA TRP A 101 0.82 4.04 -5.94
C TRP A 101 -0.23 5.07 -5.53
N THR A 102 -1.43 5.04 -6.11
CA THR A 102 -2.48 6.05 -5.87
C THR A 102 -3.86 5.45 -5.65
N ASP A 103 -4.61 6.04 -4.72
CA ASP A 103 -6.01 5.76 -4.42
C ASP A 103 -6.77 7.09 -4.34
N GLY A 104 -7.63 7.35 -5.33
CA GLY A 104 -8.39 8.61 -5.45
C GLY A 104 -9.79 8.53 -4.85
N GLY A 105 -9.99 7.80 -3.75
CA GLY A 105 -11.25 7.89 -2.98
C GLY A 105 -12.49 7.29 -3.67
N GLY A 106 -12.33 6.68 -4.85
CA GLY A 106 -13.42 6.23 -5.72
C GLY A 106 -13.60 6.99 -7.03
N ASP A 107 -12.80 8.03 -7.31
CA ASP A 107 -12.91 8.85 -8.53
C ASP A 107 -12.29 8.23 -9.79
N GLY A 108 -11.52 7.17 -9.60
CA GLY A 108 -10.97 6.34 -10.66
C GLY A 108 -10.29 5.10 -10.08
N THR A 109 -9.65 5.27 -8.92
CA THR A 109 -9.09 4.21 -8.11
C THR A 109 -9.75 4.11 -6.75
N ALA A 110 -9.94 2.88 -6.26
CA ALA A 110 -10.24 2.59 -4.87
C ALA A 110 -9.61 1.25 -4.47
N PHE A 111 -8.81 1.27 -3.42
CA PHE A 111 -7.99 0.15 -2.98
C PHE A 111 -8.02 -0.06 -1.47
N LEU A 112 -8.36 0.98 -0.70
CA LEU A 112 -8.44 0.86 0.74
C LEU A 112 -9.50 -0.19 1.12
N GLN A 113 -9.07 -1.14 1.95
CA GLN A 113 -9.99 -2.02 2.65
C GLN A 113 -10.64 -1.22 3.77
N LEU A 114 -11.93 -0.92 3.61
CA LEU A 114 -12.72 -0.19 4.60
C LEU A 114 -13.21 -1.12 5.71
N ASN A 115 -13.16 -0.66 6.96
CA ASN A 115 -13.60 -1.40 8.14
C ASN A 115 -12.92 -2.77 8.24
N ALA A 116 -11.59 -2.80 8.06
CA ALA A 116 -10.82 -4.02 8.24
C ALA A 116 -11.07 -4.59 9.65
N ALA A 117 -11.16 -5.92 9.75
CA ALA A 117 -11.61 -6.58 10.98
C ALA A 117 -10.61 -6.39 12.14
N GLY A 118 -11.11 -5.95 13.29
CA GLY A 118 -10.41 -5.82 14.56
C GLY A 118 -11.39 -5.84 15.74
N ASP A 119 -10.88 -5.99 16.96
CA ASP A 119 -11.69 -5.88 18.19
C ASP A 119 -12.37 -4.50 18.24
N GLY A 120 -13.70 -4.47 18.40
CA GLY A 120 -14.49 -3.23 18.49
C GLY A 120 -15.28 -2.83 17.23
N ASN A 121 -15.18 -3.59 16.12
CA ASN A 121 -15.98 -3.31 14.92
C ASN A 121 -17.45 -3.73 15.16
N SER A 122 -18.33 -2.74 15.35
CA SER A 122 -19.77 -2.96 15.48
C SER A 122 -20.40 -3.23 14.10
N GLY A 123 -21.64 -3.73 14.06
CA GLY A 123 -22.28 -4.12 12.80
C GLY A 123 -22.55 -2.99 11.78
N ASP A 124 -22.25 -1.72 12.11
CA ASP A 124 -22.34 -0.58 11.19
C ASP A 124 -20.97 -0.22 10.59
N ARG A 125 -20.97 0.27 9.35
CA ARG A 125 -19.73 0.70 8.67
C ARG A 125 -19.36 2.08 9.15
N VAL A 126 -18.28 2.18 9.92
CA VAL A 126 -17.70 3.49 10.27
C VAL A 126 -17.18 4.17 9.00
N TRP A 127 -16.23 3.52 8.33
CA TRP A 127 -15.62 4.00 7.10
C TRP A 127 -16.44 3.67 5.86
N ARG A 128 -16.64 4.64 4.96
CA ARG A 128 -17.42 4.50 3.74
C ARG A 128 -16.93 5.42 2.63
N VAL A 129 -17.32 5.10 1.40
CA VAL A 129 -17.23 6.04 0.27
C VAL A 129 -18.44 6.97 0.32
N VAL A 130 -18.21 8.28 0.15
CA VAL A 130 -19.25 9.32 0.15
C VAL A 130 -19.23 10.04 -1.19
N ARG A 131 -20.42 10.38 -1.71
CA ARG A 131 -20.55 11.15 -2.95
C ARG A 131 -20.51 12.63 -2.70
N THR A 132 -19.89 13.37 -3.61
CA THR A 132 -19.98 14.84 -3.66
C THR A 132 -21.43 15.32 -3.77
N SER A 133 -22.34 14.52 -4.34
CA SER A 133 -23.77 14.86 -4.39
C SER A 133 -24.48 14.78 -3.03
N ASP A 134 -23.98 13.95 -2.11
CA ASP A 134 -24.54 13.76 -0.77
C ASP A 134 -23.87 14.69 0.26
N ASP A 135 -22.60 15.00 0.02
CA ASP A 135 -21.82 16.00 0.74
C ASP A 135 -20.85 16.73 -0.20
N ALA A 136 -21.21 17.96 -0.58
CA ALA A 136 -20.46 18.76 -1.55
C ALA A 136 -19.04 19.13 -1.08
N GLY A 137 -18.74 18.99 0.21
CA GLY A 137 -17.41 19.26 0.77
C GLY A 137 -16.55 18.00 0.95
N ALA A 138 -17.07 16.82 0.61
CA ALA A 138 -16.43 15.55 0.93
C ALA A 138 -15.30 15.14 -0.02
N ASN A 139 -15.25 15.64 -1.25
CA ASN A 139 -14.25 15.29 -2.25
C ASN A 139 -13.25 16.44 -2.42
N HIS A 140 -11.96 16.10 -2.53
CA HIS A 140 -10.89 17.04 -2.83
C HIS A 140 -10.65 17.18 -4.33
N THR A 141 -10.67 16.08 -5.09
CA THR A 141 -10.32 16.08 -6.53
C THR A 141 -11.25 17.00 -7.35
N PRO A 142 -10.72 18.02 -8.05
CA PRO A 142 -11.53 18.89 -8.90
C PRO A 142 -12.26 18.11 -10.01
N GLY A 143 -13.59 18.13 -9.97
CA GLY A 143 -14.44 17.39 -10.93
C GLY A 143 -14.62 15.91 -10.58
N GLY A 144 -14.05 15.45 -9.47
CA GLY A 144 -14.32 14.16 -8.87
C GLY A 144 -15.71 14.07 -8.22
N ALA A 145 -16.08 12.88 -7.80
CA ALA A 145 -17.40 12.50 -7.31
C ALA A 145 -17.38 11.77 -5.96
N TYR A 146 -16.24 11.27 -5.48
CA TYR A 146 -16.15 10.35 -4.36
C TYR A 146 -14.93 10.62 -3.47
N ALA A 147 -15.06 10.30 -2.18
CA ALA A 147 -13.97 10.27 -1.22
C ALA A 147 -14.31 9.32 -0.06
N TYR A 148 -13.36 9.06 0.83
CA TYR A 148 -13.60 8.29 2.06
C TYR A 148 -14.01 9.18 3.23
N ARG A 149 -14.89 8.66 4.09
CA ARG A 149 -15.35 9.32 5.33
C ARG A 149 -15.66 8.31 6.43
N ASN A 150 -15.46 8.66 7.70
CA ASN A 150 -15.81 7.83 8.87
C ASN A 150 -17.18 8.18 9.50
N ALA A 151 -18.05 8.89 8.79
CA ALA A 151 -19.36 9.30 9.27
C ALA A 151 -20.42 9.05 8.19
N GLY A 152 -21.69 9.27 8.53
CA GLY A 152 -22.82 9.08 7.60
C GLY A 152 -22.66 9.81 6.25
N PRO A 153 -23.39 9.36 5.21
CA PRO A 153 -23.16 9.82 3.84
C PRO A 153 -23.62 11.27 3.58
N GLY A 154 -24.45 11.85 4.44
CA GLY A 154 -24.97 13.21 4.25
C GLY A 154 -24.10 14.27 4.93
N ALA A 155 -24.07 15.48 4.39
CA ALA A 155 -23.29 16.60 4.94
C ALA A 155 -23.52 16.90 6.45
N ALA A 156 -24.71 16.59 6.98
CA ALA A 156 -25.04 16.79 8.40
C ALA A 156 -24.80 15.56 9.29
N SER A 157 -24.28 14.46 8.73
CA SER A 157 -23.99 13.26 9.50
C SER A 157 -22.76 13.45 10.40
N THR A 158 -22.77 12.76 11.52
CA THR A 158 -21.64 12.66 12.45
C THR A 158 -21.18 11.20 12.57
N TYR A 159 -19.97 10.98 13.10
CA TYR A 159 -19.53 9.64 13.52
C TYR A 159 -20.31 9.20 14.78
N ALA A 160 -20.20 7.93 15.17
CA ALA A 160 -20.83 7.45 16.40
C ALA A 160 -19.83 7.45 17.58
N PRO A 161 -20.33 7.48 18.84
CA PRO A 161 -19.47 7.46 20.01
C PRO A 161 -18.93 6.04 20.29
N ASN A 162 -17.79 5.95 20.97
CA ASN A 162 -17.11 4.70 21.32
C ASN A 162 -16.77 3.80 20.12
N GLU A 163 -16.44 4.38 18.99
CA GLU A 163 -16.04 3.63 17.80
C GLU A 163 -14.54 3.35 17.83
N CYS A 164 -14.17 2.17 17.31
CA CYS A 164 -12.81 1.85 16.91
C CYS A 164 -12.85 1.18 15.54
N ALA A 165 -12.40 1.88 14.51
CA ALA A 165 -12.49 1.39 13.14
C ALA A 165 -11.33 1.87 12.27
N GLU A 166 -10.97 1.06 11.28
CA GLU A 166 -9.80 1.31 10.45
C GLU A 166 -10.07 1.10 8.96
N MET A 167 -9.37 1.90 8.15
CA MET A 167 -9.13 1.62 6.73
C MET A 167 -7.68 1.20 6.55
N GLN A 168 -7.42 0.20 5.71
CA GLN A 168 -6.06 -0.26 5.42
C GLN A 168 -5.75 -0.21 3.93
N SER A 169 -4.53 0.18 3.57
CA SER A 169 -4.01 -0.04 2.21
C SER A 169 -3.80 -1.54 1.95
N PRO A 170 -3.78 -1.99 0.68
CA PRO A 170 -3.18 -3.28 0.36
C PRO A 170 -1.69 -3.30 0.78
N PRO A 171 -1.08 -4.48 0.90
CA PRO A 171 0.37 -4.57 0.98
C PRO A 171 0.99 -3.99 -0.28
N LEU A 172 1.89 -3.02 -0.10
CA LEU A 172 2.69 -2.41 -1.16
C LEU A 172 4.13 -2.92 -1.03
N THR A 173 4.78 -3.19 -2.16
CA THR A 173 6.19 -3.60 -2.15
C THR A 173 7.09 -2.38 -2.19
N VAL A 174 7.92 -2.22 -1.17
CA VAL A 174 8.90 -1.15 -1.06
C VAL A 174 9.92 -1.28 -2.19
N GLY A 175 10.20 -0.19 -2.87
CA GLY A 175 11.19 -0.12 -3.95
C GLY A 175 12.43 0.71 -3.62
N ALA A 176 12.47 1.36 -2.45
CA ALA A 176 13.55 2.24 -2.01
C ALA A 176 13.74 2.20 -0.49
N ALA A 177 14.85 2.73 0.02
CA ALA A 177 15.13 2.78 1.47
C ALA A 177 14.17 3.69 2.28
N SER A 178 13.37 4.48 1.58
CA SER A 178 12.32 5.33 2.14
C SER A 178 11.10 5.36 1.23
N VAL A 179 9.92 5.54 1.81
CA VAL A 179 8.67 5.79 1.10
C VAL A 179 7.95 6.99 1.69
N ASP A 180 7.25 7.74 0.85
CA ASP A 180 6.46 8.88 1.31
C ASP A 180 4.98 8.55 1.21
N LEU A 181 4.28 8.51 2.34
CA LEU A 181 2.81 8.49 2.38
C LEU A 181 2.30 9.92 2.27
N LYS A 182 1.53 10.21 1.23
CA LYS A 182 0.90 11.49 0.97
C LYS A 182 -0.60 11.32 0.79
N TYR A 183 -1.39 12.29 1.20
CA TYR A 183 -2.85 12.29 1.01
C TYR A 183 -3.44 13.66 1.30
N TRP A 184 -4.67 13.86 0.86
CA TRP A 184 -5.47 15.01 1.24
C TRP A 184 -6.48 14.61 2.30
N GLU A 185 -6.53 15.37 3.38
CA GLU A 185 -7.54 15.17 4.41
C GLU A 185 -8.15 16.49 4.86
N ARG A 186 -9.37 16.39 5.41
CA ARG A 186 -9.95 17.43 6.25
C ARG A 186 -10.73 16.74 7.36
N HIS A 187 -10.95 17.45 8.46
CA HIS A 187 -11.61 16.85 9.61
C HIS A 187 -12.38 17.84 10.48
N GLN A 188 -13.30 17.28 11.24
CA GLN A 188 -13.91 17.85 12.43
C GLN A 188 -14.15 16.69 13.41
N ILE A 189 -13.31 16.61 14.43
CA ILE A 189 -13.17 15.53 15.39
C ILE A 189 -13.03 16.17 16.78
N GLU A 190 -13.60 15.56 17.82
CA GLU A 190 -13.55 16.13 19.17
C GLU A 190 -12.11 16.40 19.63
N TYR A 191 -11.78 17.68 19.87
CA TYR A 191 -10.40 18.10 20.10
C TYR A 191 -9.82 17.44 21.37
N HIS A 192 -8.82 16.58 21.16
CA HIS A 192 -8.02 15.79 22.12
C HIS A 192 -8.74 14.62 22.81
N TRP A 193 -10.02 14.41 22.52
CA TRP A 193 -10.79 13.27 23.01
C TRP A 193 -10.85 12.16 21.97
N ASP A 194 -11.01 12.55 20.70
CA ASP A 194 -11.17 11.68 19.55
C ASP A 194 -10.04 11.90 18.55
N GLY A 195 -9.79 10.93 17.67
CA GLY A 195 -8.73 11.09 16.68
C GLY A 195 -8.67 10.03 15.61
N VAL A 196 -8.01 10.37 14.51
CA VAL A 196 -7.54 9.40 13.50
C VAL A 196 -6.03 9.25 13.60
N ALA A 197 -5.59 8.13 14.16
CA ALA A 197 -4.19 7.71 14.14
C ALA A 197 -3.83 7.23 12.73
N VAL A 198 -2.63 7.57 12.26
CA VAL A 198 -2.07 7.08 11.00
C VAL A 198 -0.87 6.22 11.33
N GLU A 199 -0.92 4.96 10.90
CA GLU A 199 0.04 3.94 11.29
C GLU A 199 0.50 3.13 10.07
N TYR A 200 1.64 2.48 10.18
CA TYR A 200 2.16 1.57 9.17
C TYR A 200 2.63 0.24 9.77
N SER A 201 2.63 -0.81 8.96
CA SER A 201 3.14 -2.13 9.31
C SER A 201 4.08 -2.61 8.22
N VAL A 202 5.27 -3.04 8.60
CA VAL A 202 6.30 -3.59 7.72
C VAL A 202 6.36 -5.11 7.89
N ASN A 203 6.34 -5.84 6.76
CA ASN A 203 6.41 -7.29 6.69
C ASN A 203 5.36 -8.03 7.54
N GLY A 204 4.18 -7.42 7.73
CA GLY A 204 3.12 -7.95 8.58
C GLY A 204 3.44 -7.92 10.07
N GLY A 205 4.41 -7.11 10.49
CA GLY A 205 4.75 -6.86 11.88
C GLY A 205 3.70 -6.01 12.61
N ALA A 206 4.03 -5.62 13.84
CA ALA A 206 3.18 -4.73 14.63
C ALA A 206 2.98 -3.38 13.91
N TRP A 207 1.81 -2.78 14.13
CA TRP A 207 1.54 -1.41 13.69
C TRP A 207 2.40 -0.43 14.48
N THR A 208 2.94 0.55 13.77
CA THR A 208 3.78 1.62 14.29
C THR A 208 3.20 2.96 13.84
N ASP A 209 3.18 3.95 14.71
CA ASP A 209 2.73 5.30 14.36
C ASP A 209 3.56 5.88 13.22
N ALA A 210 2.87 6.48 12.25
CA ALA A 210 3.55 7.24 11.22
C ALA A 210 4.29 8.43 11.86
N PRO A 211 5.48 8.80 11.35
CA PRO A 211 6.16 10.02 11.78
C PRO A 211 5.23 11.24 11.63
N PRO A 212 5.40 12.33 12.40
CA PRO A 212 4.57 13.53 12.22
C PRO A 212 4.58 14.04 10.77
N PRO A 213 3.48 14.64 10.28
CA PRO A 213 3.47 15.22 8.95
C PRO A 213 4.61 16.24 8.79
N SER A 214 5.28 16.19 7.65
CA SER A 214 6.47 16.98 7.34
C SER A 214 6.24 17.86 6.11
N ASN A 215 6.92 19.01 6.08
CA ASN A 215 7.04 19.89 4.93
C ASN A 215 8.49 20.02 4.46
N ASP A 216 9.36 19.09 4.88
CA ASP A 216 10.76 19.05 4.48
C ASP A 216 10.91 18.50 3.06
N THR A 217 11.28 19.39 2.13
CA THR A 217 11.55 19.04 0.74
C THR A 217 12.72 18.08 0.55
N GLY A 218 13.67 18.03 1.51
CA GLY A 218 14.77 17.07 1.49
C GLY A 218 14.31 15.65 1.80
N ALA A 219 13.16 15.49 2.45
CA ALA A 219 12.56 14.22 2.83
C ALA A 219 11.44 13.79 1.87
N GLY A 220 11.31 14.40 0.70
CA GLY A 220 10.30 14.04 -0.32
C GLY A 220 8.94 14.73 -0.16
N CYS A 221 8.75 15.56 0.86
CA CYS A 221 7.52 16.34 1.08
C CYS A 221 7.53 17.68 0.33
N ALA A 222 6.38 18.34 0.19
CA ALA A 222 6.31 19.70 -0.34
C ALA A 222 6.38 20.73 0.79
N SER A 223 6.97 21.89 0.52
CA SER A 223 7.01 23.00 1.49
C SER A 223 5.62 23.56 1.85
N SER A 224 4.60 23.21 1.04
CA SER A 224 3.20 23.56 1.28
C SER A 224 2.44 22.52 2.09
N ASP A 225 3.05 21.39 2.43
CA ASP A 225 2.40 20.34 3.21
C ASP A 225 2.10 20.86 4.62
N ASP A 226 0.91 20.54 5.09
CA ASP A 226 0.40 21.03 6.37
C ASP A 226 0.87 20.08 7.49
N THR A 227 1.51 20.66 8.51
CA THR A 227 2.05 19.94 9.67
C THR A 227 1.21 20.14 10.94
N SER A 228 0.04 20.77 10.85
CA SER A 228 -0.84 21.11 11.97
C SER A 228 -1.95 20.07 12.20
N GLY A 229 -2.57 20.10 13.39
CA GLY A 229 -3.69 19.20 13.74
C GLY A 229 -3.29 17.77 14.07
N TRP A 230 -1.99 17.45 14.04
CA TRP A 230 -1.41 16.19 14.51
C TRP A 230 -0.96 16.36 15.97
N GLU A 231 -1.81 15.97 16.90
CA GLU A 231 -1.65 16.26 18.34
C GLU A 231 -1.99 15.03 19.19
N ALA A 232 -1.51 15.02 20.43
CA ALA A 232 -1.78 13.92 21.34
C ALA A 232 -3.26 13.91 21.79
N MET A 233 -3.87 12.74 21.93
CA MET A 233 -5.24 12.55 22.46
C MET A 233 -5.30 12.75 23.99
N SER A 234 -4.82 13.91 24.45
CA SER A 234 -4.44 14.13 25.85
C SER A 234 -5.61 14.17 26.84
N CYS A 235 -6.86 14.12 26.37
CA CYS A 235 -8.03 14.12 27.24
C CYS A 235 -8.61 12.75 27.51
N THR A 236 -8.13 11.71 26.84
CA THR A 236 -8.76 10.39 26.89
C THR A 236 -8.66 9.65 28.23
N GLN A 237 -8.00 10.25 29.23
CA GLN A 237 -7.87 9.77 30.62
C GLN A 237 -6.98 8.52 30.77
N ASP A 238 -6.78 8.10 32.03
CA ASP A 238 -6.09 6.86 32.41
C ASP A 238 -6.94 6.12 33.47
N PRO A 239 -7.59 4.99 33.14
CA PRO A 239 -7.52 4.28 31.86
C PRO A 239 -8.21 5.04 30.71
N PRO A 240 -7.77 4.85 29.44
CA PRO A 240 -8.40 5.47 28.29
C PRO A 240 -9.88 5.16 28.14
N ILE A 241 -10.67 6.16 27.77
CA ILE A 241 -12.12 6.02 27.53
C ILE A 241 -12.49 5.98 26.05
N ASN A 242 -11.54 6.25 25.12
CA ASN A 242 -11.77 6.13 23.69
C ASN A 242 -11.92 4.67 23.23
N GLY A 243 -12.66 4.44 22.15
CA GLY A 243 -13.05 3.12 21.66
C GLY A 243 -11.88 2.19 21.32
N CYS A 244 -10.75 2.72 20.85
CA CYS A 244 -9.54 1.94 20.57
C CYS A 244 -8.62 1.73 21.79
N GLY A 245 -8.90 2.37 22.92
CA GLY A 245 -8.07 2.29 24.12
C GLY A 245 -6.72 2.99 23.99
N TYR A 246 -6.62 4.00 23.12
CA TYR A 246 -5.38 4.76 22.93
C TYR A 246 -4.99 5.55 24.18
N PRO A 247 -3.72 5.56 24.61
CA PRO A 247 -3.27 6.37 25.75
C PRO A 247 -3.30 7.87 25.42
N ASP A 248 -3.14 8.69 26.45
CA ASP A 248 -3.06 10.16 26.32
C ASP A 248 -1.82 10.66 25.56
N THR A 249 -0.88 9.77 25.26
CA THR A 249 0.31 10.01 24.43
C THR A 249 0.12 9.67 22.96
N GLU A 250 -0.98 9.02 22.57
CA GLU A 250 -1.26 8.67 21.17
C GLU A 250 -1.41 9.94 20.34
N THR A 251 -0.66 10.07 19.25
CA THR A 251 -0.79 11.20 18.33
C THR A 251 -1.72 10.87 17.17
N ALA A 252 -2.67 11.77 16.91
CA ALA A 252 -3.69 11.59 15.88
C ALA A 252 -4.08 12.93 15.26
N PHE A 253 -4.82 12.87 14.15
CA PHE A 253 -5.57 14.05 13.69
C PHE A 253 -6.78 14.28 14.59
N THR A 254 -6.84 15.46 15.19
CA THR A 254 -7.84 15.85 16.17
C THR A 254 -8.20 17.33 16.03
N GLY A 255 -9.45 17.70 16.31
CA GLY A 255 -9.94 19.07 16.24
C GLY A 255 -10.74 19.40 14.99
N PRO A 256 -10.83 20.68 14.60
CA PRO A 256 -9.99 21.80 15.02
C PRO A 256 -10.35 22.35 16.41
N LEU A 257 -9.41 23.02 17.08
CA LEU A 257 -9.69 23.79 18.29
C LEU A 257 -10.54 25.04 17.97
N GLY A 258 -11.70 25.16 18.59
CA GLY A 258 -12.55 26.34 18.54
C GLY A 258 -12.24 27.33 19.67
N SER A 259 -12.17 26.84 20.91
CA SER A 259 -11.83 27.64 22.09
C SER A 259 -11.43 26.75 23.28
N GLY A 260 -10.90 27.36 24.34
CA GLY A 260 -10.50 26.66 25.57
C GLY A 260 -8.99 26.44 25.65
N THR A 261 -8.52 26.04 26.83
CA THR A 261 -7.08 25.79 27.07
C THR A 261 -6.80 24.50 27.84
N THR A 262 -7.84 23.78 28.24
CA THR A 262 -7.78 22.53 29.02
C THR A 262 -8.87 21.56 28.55
N CYS A 263 -8.71 20.27 28.85
CA CYS A 263 -9.72 19.25 28.54
C CYS A 263 -11.14 19.56 29.05
N ASN A 264 -11.27 20.35 30.12
CA ASN A 264 -12.59 20.67 30.70
C ASN A 264 -13.31 21.83 30.00
N ASP A 265 -12.60 22.65 29.23
CA ASP A 265 -13.13 23.84 28.56
C ASP A 265 -12.84 23.90 27.06
N TRP A 266 -12.14 22.89 26.52
CA TRP A 266 -11.97 22.75 25.09
C TRP A 266 -13.31 22.57 24.38
N ALA A 267 -13.46 23.34 23.30
CA ALA A 267 -14.57 23.23 22.38
C ALA A 267 -14.01 23.03 20.97
N THR A 268 -14.48 22.01 20.28
CA THR A 268 -14.16 21.77 18.87
C THR A 268 -14.75 22.88 18.00
N GLY A 269 -14.01 23.33 17.00
CA GLY A 269 -14.46 24.33 16.05
C GLY A 269 -15.72 23.87 15.32
N GLY A 270 -16.65 24.79 15.11
CA GLY A 270 -17.96 24.49 14.49
C GLY A 270 -17.94 24.26 12.98
N THR A 271 -16.76 24.22 12.36
CA THR A 271 -16.59 24.06 10.92
C THR A 271 -15.52 23.03 10.63
N VAL A 272 -15.79 22.12 9.69
CA VAL A 272 -14.78 21.21 9.13
C VAL A 272 -13.63 22.02 8.55
N THR A 273 -12.39 21.62 8.83
CA THR A 273 -11.18 22.27 8.30
C THR A 273 -11.18 22.33 6.77
N ALA A 274 -10.35 23.19 6.19
CA ALA A 274 -10.04 23.10 4.77
C ALA A 274 -9.24 21.83 4.49
N TYR A 275 -9.25 21.37 3.24
CA TYR A 275 -8.37 20.27 2.83
C TYR A 275 -6.90 20.65 3.01
N ALA A 276 -6.18 19.77 3.67
CA ALA A 276 -4.77 19.84 3.97
C ALA A 276 -4.05 18.67 3.28
N HIS A 277 -2.96 18.97 2.60
CA HIS A 277 -2.08 17.94 2.05
C HIS A 277 -1.09 17.50 3.12
N ARG A 278 -1.07 16.20 3.41
CA ARG A 278 -0.24 15.58 4.45
C ARG A 278 0.86 14.77 3.78
N CYS A 279 2.05 14.79 4.37
CA CYS A 279 3.18 13.96 3.94
C CYS A 279 3.88 13.36 5.15
N HIS A 280 3.95 12.03 5.20
CA HIS A 280 4.68 11.27 6.20
C HIS A 280 5.85 10.56 5.51
N PRO A 281 7.11 10.96 5.75
CA PRO A 281 8.27 10.27 5.22
C PRO A 281 8.64 9.08 6.12
N ILE A 282 8.57 7.86 5.59
CA ILE A 282 8.94 6.63 6.30
C ILE A 282 10.32 6.20 5.81
N SER A 283 11.27 6.04 6.72
CA SER A 283 12.67 5.70 6.41
C SER A 283 13.11 4.41 7.10
N GLY A 284 14.27 3.89 6.71
CA GLY A 284 14.82 2.65 7.29
C GLY A 284 14.16 1.39 6.76
N LEU A 285 13.59 1.47 5.55
CA LEU A 285 13.01 0.33 4.85
C LEU A 285 14.07 -0.35 3.98
N THR A 286 13.83 -1.60 3.61
CA THR A 286 14.64 -2.35 2.64
C THR A 286 13.81 -2.57 1.37
N PRO A 287 14.35 -2.33 0.16
CA PRO A 287 13.67 -2.73 -1.07
C PRO A 287 13.26 -4.21 -1.04
N GLY A 288 12.00 -4.49 -1.38
CA GLY A 288 11.37 -5.80 -1.25
C GLY A 288 10.54 -5.99 0.02
N ASP A 289 10.66 -5.12 1.03
CA ASP A 289 9.77 -5.12 2.18
C ASP A 289 8.31 -4.94 1.73
N SER A 290 7.37 -5.59 2.42
CA SER A 290 5.95 -5.27 2.30
C SER A 290 5.59 -4.19 3.30
N ILE A 291 4.96 -3.10 2.87
CA ILE A 291 4.43 -2.06 3.76
C ILE A 291 2.91 -1.91 3.60
N ARG A 292 2.20 -1.72 4.71
CA ARG A 292 0.78 -1.31 4.73
C ARG A 292 0.63 -0.04 5.55
N PHE A 293 -0.34 0.76 5.19
CA PHE A 293 -0.77 1.93 5.95
C PHE A 293 -2.19 1.74 6.45
N ARG A 294 -2.51 2.32 7.60
CA ARG A 294 -3.88 2.42 8.08
C ARG A 294 -4.21 3.78 8.66
N TRP A 295 -5.48 4.13 8.56
CA TRP A 295 -6.11 5.23 9.28
C TRP A 295 -7.07 4.61 10.28
N ARG A 296 -6.80 4.79 11.57
CA ARG A 296 -7.58 4.18 12.65
C ARG A 296 -8.26 5.27 13.46
N PHE A 297 -9.57 5.32 13.34
CA PHE A 297 -10.43 6.25 14.06
C PHE A 297 -10.78 5.68 15.43
N SER A 298 -10.70 6.55 16.45
CA SER A 298 -11.17 6.28 17.80
C SER A 298 -12.02 7.45 18.29
N SER A 299 -13.20 7.15 18.84
CA SER A 299 -14.04 8.13 19.54
C SER A 299 -14.32 7.71 20.97
N ASP A 300 -14.53 8.67 21.86
CA ASP A 300 -14.97 8.49 23.23
C ASP A 300 -16.52 8.44 23.32
N PRO A 301 -17.11 8.32 24.53
CA PRO A 301 -18.56 8.40 24.74
C PRO A 301 -19.16 9.82 24.63
N GLY A 302 -18.37 10.81 24.27
CA GLY A 302 -18.62 12.24 24.36
C GLY A 302 -19.33 12.82 23.15
N ALA A 303 -18.72 13.81 22.51
CA ALA A 303 -19.36 14.64 21.50
C ALA A 303 -18.98 14.21 20.09
N GLU A 304 -19.98 14.05 19.22
CA GLU A 304 -19.76 13.61 17.85
C GLU A 304 -19.75 14.77 16.85
N TYR A 305 -18.91 14.65 15.81
CA TYR A 305 -18.71 15.70 14.80
C TYR A 305 -18.69 15.11 13.39
N ALA A 306 -18.48 15.96 12.36
CA ALA A 306 -18.58 15.55 10.97
C ALA A 306 -17.59 14.45 10.54
N GLY A 307 -16.51 14.25 11.30
CA GLY A 307 -15.53 13.18 11.13
C GLY A 307 -14.32 13.59 10.30
N PHE A 308 -13.63 12.56 9.80
CA PHE A 308 -12.45 12.62 8.95
C PHE A 308 -12.83 12.31 7.51
N TYR A 309 -12.27 13.07 6.58
CA TYR A 309 -12.41 12.88 5.15
C TYR A 309 -11.03 12.62 4.58
N LEU A 310 -10.89 11.57 3.78
CA LEU A 310 -9.63 11.17 3.16
C LEU A 310 -9.81 11.05 1.66
N ASP A 311 -8.87 11.61 0.93
CA ASP A 311 -8.86 11.56 -0.53
C ASP A 311 -7.43 11.59 -1.07
N ASP A 312 -7.27 11.25 -2.35
CA ASP A 312 -6.02 11.38 -3.10
C ASP A 312 -4.79 10.81 -2.39
N VAL A 313 -4.91 9.58 -1.87
CA VAL A 313 -3.81 8.88 -1.21
C VAL A 313 -2.76 8.51 -2.26
N ALA A 314 -1.50 8.79 -1.94
CA ALA A 314 -0.36 8.46 -2.77
C ALA A 314 0.78 7.91 -1.92
N VAL A 315 1.38 6.79 -2.34
CA VAL A 315 2.60 6.24 -1.72
C VAL A 315 3.69 6.23 -2.75
N THR A 316 4.73 7.03 -2.56
CA THR A 316 5.89 7.13 -3.48
C THR A 316 7.05 6.29 -2.97
N GLY A 317 7.80 5.66 -3.88
CA GLY A 317 8.94 4.80 -3.53
C GLY A 317 8.57 3.31 -3.42
N VAL A 318 7.42 2.91 -3.98
CA VAL A 318 6.94 1.52 -4.01
C VAL A 318 6.95 0.98 -5.44
N LEU A 319 7.15 -0.32 -5.60
CA LEU A 319 7.00 -0.99 -6.88
C LEU A 319 5.51 -1.12 -7.22
N LEU A 320 5.15 -0.72 -8.43
CA LEU A 320 3.78 -0.78 -8.92
C LEU A 320 3.48 -2.13 -9.55
N PRO A 321 2.23 -2.61 -9.52
CA PRO A 321 1.88 -3.81 -10.27
C PRO A 321 1.98 -3.57 -11.78
N ASN A 322 2.21 -4.65 -12.53
CA ASN A 322 2.22 -4.58 -13.99
C ASN A 322 0.83 -4.23 -14.54
N ALA A 323 0.78 -3.74 -15.78
CA ALA A 323 -0.50 -3.62 -16.47
C ALA A 323 -1.01 -5.03 -16.84
N CYS A 324 -2.32 -5.24 -16.85
CA CYS A 324 -2.88 -6.46 -17.44
C CYS A 324 -2.48 -6.49 -18.91
N VAL A 325 -1.76 -7.54 -19.31
CA VAL A 325 -1.64 -7.89 -20.73
C VAL A 325 -2.91 -8.67 -21.10
N PRO A 326 -3.58 -8.35 -22.23
CA PRO A 326 -4.74 -9.13 -22.66
C PRO A 326 -4.36 -10.60 -22.75
N ASP A 327 -5.07 -11.46 -22.02
CA ASP A 327 -4.83 -12.89 -22.08
C ASP A 327 -5.25 -13.41 -23.46
N LEU A 328 -4.27 -13.59 -24.34
CA LEU A 328 -4.48 -14.07 -25.70
C LEU A 328 -4.71 -15.60 -25.74
N CYS A 329 -4.64 -16.29 -24.61
CA CYS A 329 -4.75 -17.75 -24.55
C CYS A 329 -6.19 -18.28 -24.60
N GLY A 330 -7.20 -17.39 -24.53
CA GLY A 330 -8.60 -17.75 -24.72
C GLY A 330 -8.85 -18.43 -26.08
N GLY A 331 -9.03 -19.76 -26.08
CA GLY A 331 -9.22 -20.58 -27.28
C GLY A 331 -7.94 -21.00 -28.01
N GLN A 332 -6.76 -20.71 -27.44
CA GLN A 332 -5.47 -21.22 -27.93
C GLN A 332 -5.18 -22.61 -27.36
N SER A 333 -4.29 -23.35 -28.03
CA SER A 333 -3.77 -24.62 -27.51
C SER A 333 -2.69 -24.41 -26.46
N ASP A 334 -2.63 -25.31 -25.47
CA ASP A 334 -1.55 -25.34 -24.49
C ASP A 334 -0.17 -25.41 -25.18
N GLY A 335 0.80 -24.65 -24.66
CA GLY A 335 2.16 -24.53 -25.20
C GLY A 335 2.34 -23.46 -26.29
N MET A 336 1.28 -22.78 -26.72
CA MET A 336 1.40 -21.61 -27.60
C MET A 336 2.08 -20.47 -26.85
N ALA A 337 3.03 -19.78 -27.50
CA ALA A 337 3.72 -18.64 -26.91
C ALA A 337 2.72 -17.53 -26.58
N CYS A 338 2.87 -16.94 -25.41
CA CYS A 338 2.14 -15.76 -24.96
C CYS A 338 3.11 -14.83 -24.21
N ASP A 339 2.60 -13.73 -23.69
CA ASP A 339 3.32 -12.78 -22.85
C ASP A 339 2.36 -12.39 -21.72
N ASP A 340 2.73 -12.70 -20.47
CA ASP A 340 1.91 -12.40 -19.29
C ASP A 340 2.19 -10.98 -18.73
N GLY A 341 3.06 -10.22 -19.40
CA GLY A 341 3.49 -8.88 -19.00
C GLY A 341 4.59 -8.85 -17.96
N ASN A 342 5.06 -10.01 -17.49
CA ASN A 342 6.17 -10.09 -16.55
C ASN A 342 7.50 -10.13 -17.30
N ALA A 343 8.20 -8.99 -17.35
CA ALA A 343 9.52 -8.88 -17.98
C ALA A 343 10.59 -9.78 -17.34
N CYS A 344 10.33 -10.37 -16.17
CA CYS A 344 11.25 -11.26 -15.45
C CYS A 344 10.98 -12.75 -15.67
N THR A 345 10.11 -13.10 -16.62
CA THR A 345 9.98 -14.46 -17.16
C THR A 345 10.23 -14.45 -18.66
N THR A 346 10.66 -15.60 -19.18
CA THR A 346 10.92 -15.79 -20.62
C THR A 346 10.29 -17.08 -21.11
N GLY A 347 9.69 -17.01 -22.30
CA GLY A 347 9.02 -18.16 -22.90
C GLY A 347 7.70 -18.50 -22.21
N ASP A 348 6.91 -17.48 -21.88
CA ASP A 348 5.56 -17.66 -21.35
C ASP A 348 4.71 -18.43 -22.36
N ALA A 349 3.84 -19.31 -21.85
CA ALA A 349 3.08 -20.22 -22.68
C ALA A 349 1.67 -20.43 -22.16
N CYS A 350 0.73 -20.61 -23.08
CA CYS A 350 -0.65 -20.91 -22.75
C CYS A 350 -0.75 -22.25 -22.00
N GLY A 351 -1.55 -22.28 -20.93
CA GLY A 351 -1.90 -23.50 -20.21
C GLY A 351 -3.27 -23.36 -19.56
N GLY A 352 -4.21 -24.23 -19.92
CA GLY A 352 -5.56 -24.19 -19.36
C GLY A 352 -6.35 -22.92 -19.73
N GLY A 353 -6.03 -22.33 -20.89
CA GLY A 353 -6.67 -21.11 -21.39
C GLY A 353 -6.15 -19.79 -20.82
N ALA A 354 -5.07 -19.85 -20.01
CA ALA A 354 -4.39 -18.67 -19.48
C ALA A 354 -2.91 -18.63 -19.88
N CYS A 355 -2.33 -17.44 -19.98
CA CYS A 355 -0.89 -17.30 -20.15
C CYS A 355 -0.15 -17.62 -18.83
N LEU A 356 0.72 -18.64 -18.83
CA LEU A 356 1.49 -19.05 -17.66
C LEU A 356 2.93 -18.50 -17.76
N PRO A 357 3.50 -18.03 -16.64
CA PRO A 357 4.86 -17.53 -16.61
C PRO A 357 5.87 -18.61 -17.04
N GLY A 358 6.80 -18.20 -17.89
CA GLY A 358 7.87 -19.03 -18.39
C GLY A 358 9.04 -19.20 -17.41
N VAL A 359 10.24 -19.37 -17.94
CA VAL A 359 11.46 -19.53 -17.16
C VAL A 359 11.88 -18.17 -16.58
N PRO A 360 12.12 -18.06 -15.25
CA PRO A 360 12.61 -16.82 -14.65
C PRO A 360 13.92 -16.35 -15.29
N VAL A 361 14.02 -15.04 -15.55
CA VAL A 361 15.25 -14.41 -16.01
C VAL A 361 16.26 -14.43 -14.85
N PRO A 362 17.46 -15.00 -15.04
CA PRO A 362 18.46 -15.04 -13.98
C PRO A 362 18.97 -13.62 -13.67
N PRO A 363 19.41 -13.34 -12.43
CA PRO A 363 20.11 -12.10 -12.11
C PRO A 363 21.35 -11.88 -12.99
N PRO A 364 21.86 -10.64 -13.08
CA PRO A 364 23.07 -10.34 -13.82
C PRO A 364 24.25 -11.21 -13.38
N ALA A 365 25.11 -11.55 -14.33
CA ALA A 365 26.35 -12.26 -14.05
C ALA A 365 27.27 -11.45 -13.13
N GLU A 366 28.21 -12.14 -12.47
CA GLU A 366 29.29 -11.49 -11.72
C GLU A 366 30.06 -10.49 -12.60
N VAL A 367 30.34 -9.31 -12.05
CA VAL A 367 31.13 -8.28 -12.73
C VAL A 367 32.60 -8.69 -12.71
N ALA A 368 33.08 -9.23 -13.84
CA ALA A 368 34.47 -9.61 -14.01
C ALA A 368 35.35 -8.44 -14.47
N GLY A 369 36.66 -8.54 -14.28
CA GLY A 369 37.63 -7.60 -14.89
C GLY A 369 37.67 -6.21 -14.26
N LEU A 370 37.31 -6.08 -12.98
CA LEU A 370 37.45 -4.85 -12.22
C LEU A 370 38.91 -4.35 -12.23
N GLY A 371 39.12 -3.19 -12.85
CA GLY A 371 40.40 -2.48 -12.92
C GLY A 371 40.41 -1.26 -12.01
N VAL A 372 41.58 -0.96 -11.45
CA VAL A 372 41.85 0.17 -10.55
C VAL A 372 43.09 0.91 -11.07
N ASP A 373 43.00 2.23 -11.26
CA ASP A 373 44.10 3.04 -11.80
C ASP A 373 45.20 3.39 -10.78
N GLY A 374 44.87 3.40 -9.48
CA GLY A 374 45.81 3.58 -8.37
C GLY A 374 46.33 5.01 -8.19
N SER A 375 45.65 6.02 -8.73
CA SER A 375 46.00 7.44 -8.52
C SER A 375 45.15 8.12 -7.43
N ALA A 376 45.64 9.28 -6.95
CA ALA A 376 44.87 10.14 -6.04
C ALA A 376 43.58 10.60 -6.73
N GLY A 377 42.43 10.22 -6.17
CA GLY A 377 41.19 10.05 -6.91
C GLY A 377 41.26 8.77 -7.75
N THR A 378 40.87 7.65 -7.15
CA THR A 378 41.03 6.32 -7.75
C THR A 378 39.85 6.01 -8.65
N THR A 379 40.10 5.82 -9.94
CA THR A 379 39.05 5.41 -10.89
C THR A 379 39.00 3.89 -10.98
N LEU A 380 37.80 3.36 -10.72
CA LEU A 380 37.41 1.99 -10.95
C LEU A 380 36.74 1.88 -12.32
N SER A 381 37.04 0.83 -13.06
CA SER A 381 36.38 0.54 -14.33
C SER A 381 36.24 -0.97 -14.54
N TRP A 382 35.17 -1.37 -15.22
CA TRP A 382 34.91 -2.77 -15.55
C TRP A 382 34.20 -2.87 -16.91
N PRO A 383 34.22 -4.03 -17.58
CA PRO A 383 33.41 -4.27 -18.76
C PRO A 383 31.92 -4.16 -18.42
N ALA A 384 31.18 -3.39 -19.22
CA ALA A 384 29.72 -3.32 -19.08
C ALA A 384 29.08 -4.67 -19.43
N LEU A 385 28.17 -5.14 -18.58
CA LEU A 385 27.32 -6.29 -18.89
C LEU A 385 26.21 -5.91 -19.87
N ALA A 386 25.73 -6.90 -20.62
CA ALA A 386 24.60 -6.71 -21.54
C ALA A 386 23.28 -6.57 -20.77
N GLY A 387 22.34 -5.84 -21.36
CA GLY A 387 21.03 -5.56 -20.77
C GLY A 387 20.97 -4.23 -20.02
N SER A 388 19.79 -3.90 -19.48
CA SER A 388 19.60 -2.71 -18.66
C SER A 388 20.01 -3.04 -17.23
N VAL A 389 21.28 -2.80 -16.92
CA VAL A 389 21.86 -3.05 -15.60
C VAL A 389 22.46 -1.78 -15.01
N VAL A 390 22.48 -1.73 -13.68
CA VAL A 390 23.18 -0.72 -12.88
C VAL A 390 24.19 -1.42 -11.96
N TYR A 391 25.16 -0.68 -11.42
CA TYR A 391 26.27 -1.24 -10.67
C TYR A 391 26.38 -0.66 -9.26
N ASP A 392 26.55 -1.55 -8.30
CA ASP A 392 26.89 -1.19 -6.94
C ASP A 392 28.38 -1.33 -6.72
N VAL A 393 28.96 -0.37 -6.02
CA VAL A 393 30.36 -0.37 -5.63
C VAL A 393 30.45 -0.33 -4.12
N ALA A 394 31.08 -1.33 -3.52
CA ALA A 394 31.39 -1.37 -2.10
C ALA A 394 32.90 -1.46 -1.88
N GLY A 395 33.40 -1.02 -0.73
CA GLY A 395 34.82 -1.14 -0.42
C GLY A 395 35.19 -0.74 0.99
N SER A 396 36.38 -1.17 1.41
CA SER A 396 37.00 -0.80 2.70
C SER A 396 38.54 -0.83 2.55
N THR A 397 39.28 -0.68 3.64
CA THR A 397 40.75 -0.71 3.63
C THR A 397 41.29 -2.14 3.56
N LEU A 398 42.52 -2.31 3.06
CA LEU A 398 43.22 -3.60 3.03
C LEU A 398 43.58 -4.06 4.45
N SER A 399 43.83 -3.14 5.38
CA SER A 399 43.99 -3.45 6.80
C SER A 399 42.75 -4.10 7.40
N ASP A 400 41.57 -3.61 7.04
CA ASP A 400 40.28 -4.14 7.46
C ASP A 400 39.99 -5.48 6.77
N LEU A 401 40.26 -5.60 5.46
CA LEU A 401 40.15 -6.87 4.72
C LEU A 401 40.94 -8.01 5.37
N ARG A 402 42.16 -7.74 5.83
CA ARG A 402 43.01 -8.74 6.52
C ARG A 402 42.43 -9.20 7.84
N SER A 403 41.65 -8.36 8.51
CA SER A 403 41.12 -8.62 9.86
C SER A 403 39.73 -9.23 9.81
N ASN A 404 38.88 -8.75 8.90
CA ASN A 404 37.43 -8.99 8.90
C ASN A 404 36.91 -9.59 7.57
N GLY A 405 37.78 -9.80 6.58
CA GLY A 405 37.35 -10.20 5.25
C GLY A 405 36.54 -9.09 4.56
N THR A 406 35.59 -9.46 3.71
CA THR A 406 34.75 -8.49 2.98
C THR A 406 33.53 -8.01 3.75
N THR A 407 33.29 -8.58 4.93
CA THR A 407 32.08 -8.33 5.71
C THR A 407 31.97 -6.87 6.15
N THR A 408 33.06 -6.15 6.29
CA THR A 408 33.05 -4.75 6.74
C THR A 408 33.08 -3.74 5.60
N ALA A 409 32.98 -4.20 4.34
CA ALA A 409 32.82 -3.29 3.19
C ALA A 409 31.56 -2.43 3.35
N THR A 410 31.66 -1.15 3.04
CA THR A 410 30.53 -0.21 3.01
C THR A 410 30.22 0.19 1.57
N CYS A 411 28.97 0.57 1.31
CA CYS A 411 28.57 1.09 0.01
C CYS A 411 29.28 2.41 -0.30
N LEU A 412 29.84 2.50 -1.51
CA LEU A 412 30.51 3.68 -2.06
C LEU A 412 29.68 4.31 -3.19
N SER A 413 28.95 3.50 -3.96
CA SER A 413 28.03 3.94 -4.99
C SER A 413 26.89 2.93 -5.14
N ASN A 414 25.66 3.43 -5.16
CA ASN A 414 24.46 2.65 -5.47
C ASN A 414 24.02 2.95 -6.90
N ASP A 415 23.57 1.94 -7.64
CA ASP A 415 22.92 2.10 -8.95
C ASP A 415 23.72 2.93 -9.98
N ALA A 416 25.04 2.80 -10.00
CA ALA A 416 25.85 3.51 -10.99
C ALA A 416 25.49 3.04 -12.40
N ALA A 417 25.02 3.95 -13.25
CA ALA A 417 24.66 3.64 -14.64
C ALA A 417 25.89 3.37 -15.53
N ALA A 418 27.04 3.93 -15.16
CA ALA A 418 28.29 3.75 -15.88
C ALA A 418 29.05 2.54 -15.33
N ALA A 419 29.77 1.81 -16.20
CA ALA A 419 30.70 0.75 -15.80
C ALA A 419 32.04 1.32 -15.27
N SER A 420 31.95 2.37 -14.46
CA SER A 420 33.07 3.07 -13.85
C SER A 420 32.63 3.87 -12.63
N PHE A 421 33.50 4.01 -11.64
CA PHE A 421 33.26 4.82 -10.45
C PHE A 421 34.55 5.56 -10.04
N LEU A 422 34.43 6.82 -9.64
CA LEU A 422 35.54 7.60 -9.10
C LEU A 422 35.44 7.61 -7.57
N ASP A 423 36.38 6.93 -6.90
CA ASP A 423 36.49 6.98 -5.45
C ASP A 423 37.17 8.29 -5.01
N GLY A 424 36.38 9.16 -4.40
CA GLY A 424 36.82 10.45 -3.87
C GLY A 424 37.21 10.43 -2.39
N ARG A 425 37.28 9.25 -1.75
CA ARG A 425 37.75 9.15 -0.35
C ARG A 425 39.20 9.65 -0.23
N PRO A 426 39.62 10.16 0.95
CA PRO A 426 41.00 10.56 1.19
C PRO A 426 41.99 9.41 0.99
N ASP A 427 43.24 9.74 0.67
CA ASP A 427 44.30 8.73 0.56
C ASP A 427 44.41 7.91 1.88
N PRO A 428 44.56 6.57 1.79
CA PRO A 428 44.70 5.75 2.98
C PRO A 428 46.04 6.04 3.69
N PRO A 429 46.17 5.69 4.99
CA PRO A 429 47.43 5.81 5.70
C PRO A 429 48.59 5.12 4.96
N SER A 430 49.80 5.66 5.09
CA SER A 430 50.99 5.07 4.47
C SER A 430 51.15 3.59 4.81
N GLY A 431 51.25 2.74 3.79
CA GLY A 431 51.33 1.28 3.93
C GLY A 431 49.98 0.55 3.91
N ASP A 432 48.87 1.27 3.77
CA ASP A 432 47.53 0.71 3.57
C ASP A 432 47.01 1.02 2.15
N GLY A 433 45.88 0.43 1.80
CA GLY A 433 45.21 0.64 0.52
C GLY A 433 43.71 0.38 0.63
N TYR A 434 42.97 0.57 -0.45
CA TYR A 434 41.56 0.19 -0.53
C TYR A 434 41.38 -1.09 -1.34
N TYR A 435 40.35 -1.87 -1.00
CA TYR A 435 39.79 -2.89 -1.89
C TYR A 435 38.37 -2.50 -2.28
N TYR A 436 37.92 -3.08 -3.38
CA TYR A 436 36.63 -2.78 -3.98
C TYR A 436 35.92 -4.06 -4.41
N LEU A 437 34.61 -4.03 -4.31
CA LEU A 437 33.69 -5.06 -4.77
C LEU A 437 32.67 -4.37 -5.66
N VAL A 438 32.34 -5.01 -6.78
CA VAL A 438 31.32 -4.52 -7.70
C VAL A 438 30.35 -5.65 -8.00
N ARG A 439 29.04 -5.36 -7.93
CA ARG A 439 28.00 -6.24 -8.46
C ARG A 439 27.16 -5.47 -9.48
N ALA A 440 26.48 -6.21 -10.35
CA ALA A 440 25.49 -5.66 -11.25
C ALA A 440 24.08 -6.02 -10.78
N GLN A 441 23.12 -5.16 -11.06
CA GLN A 441 21.72 -5.36 -10.73
C GLN A 441 20.85 -5.13 -11.95
N SER A 442 19.74 -5.86 -12.01
CA SER A 442 18.69 -5.66 -12.99
C SER A 442 17.34 -5.65 -12.30
N ALA A 443 16.32 -5.25 -13.06
CA ALA A 443 14.91 -5.50 -12.82
C ALA A 443 14.56 -6.85 -12.17
N CYS A 444 15.26 -7.91 -12.58
CA CYS A 444 14.91 -9.29 -12.25
C CYS A 444 15.78 -9.91 -11.15
N GLY A 445 16.67 -9.11 -10.56
CA GLY A 445 17.49 -9.52 -9.43
C GLY A 445 18.88 -8.90 -9.42
N SER A 446 19.57 -9.11 -8.31
CA SER A 446 20.96 -8.68 -8.09
C SER A 446 21.94 -9.81 -8.38
N GLY A 447 23.00 -9.50 -9.12
CA GLY A 447 24.18 -10.36 -9.25
C GLY A 447 25.01 -10.37 -7.97
N THR A 448 26.03 -11.23 -7.94
CA THR A 448 26.92 -11.37 -6.77
C THR A 448 28.05 -10.34 -6.81
N TYR A 449 28.68 -10.06 -5.67
CA TYR A 449 29.96 -9.33 -5.58
C TYR A 449 31.18 -10.24 -5.89
N GLY A 450 30.91 -11.40 -6.48
CA GLY A 450 31.89 -12.41 -6.82
C GLY A 450 32.32 -13.31 -5.68
N PHE A 451 33.19 -14.25 -6.00
CA PHE A 451 33.56 -15.35 -5.10
C PHE A 451 35.05 -15.36 -4.77
N ASP A 452 35.38 -15.74 -3.53
CA ASP A 452 36.76 -16.00 -3.11
C ASP A 452 37.33 -17.29 -3.71
N SER A 453 38.60 -17.59 -3.42
CA SER A 453 39.28 -18.79 -3.94
C SER A 453 38.71 -20.11 -3.40
N ALA A 454 37.88 -20.06 -2.35
CA ALA A 454 37.14 -21.20 -1.82
C ALA A 454 35.70 -21.28 -2.39
N SER A 455 35.37 -20.45 -3.38
CA SER A 455 34.02 -20.33 -3.97
C SER A 455 32.96 -19.87 -2.97
N VAL A 456 33.35 -19.10 -1.94
CA VAL A 456 32.42 -18.43 -1.03
C VAL A 456 32.15 -17.02 -1.56
N GLU A 457 30.87 -16.65 -1.63
CA GLU A 457 30.48 -15.32 -2.10
C GLU A 457 31.03 -14.25 -1.15
N ARG A 458 31.58 -13.18 -1.72
CA ARG A 458 31.97 -11.99 -0.98
C ARG A 458 30.73 -11.19 -0.64
N THR A 459 30.40 -11.07 0.64
CA THR A 459 29.22 -10.31 1.08
C THR A 459 29.65 -9.14 1.98
N PRO A 460 29.34 -7.89 1.59
CA PRO A 460 29.38 -6.74 2.51
C PRO A 460 28.34 -6.90 3.63
N ALA A 461 28.62 -6.43 4.85
CA ALA A 461 27.65 -6.47 5.97
C ALA A 461 26.45 -5.55 5.74
N ALA A 462 26.67 -4.45 5.02
CA ALA A 462 25.61 -3.61 4.47
C ALA A 462 25.89 -3.48 2.97
N GLY A 463 25.11 -4.20 2.16
CA GLY A 463 25.14 -4.01 0.71
C GLY A 463 24.76 -2.58 0.34
N CYS A 464 25.06 -2.18 -0.88
CA CYS A 464 24.47 -0.98 -1.45
C CYS A 464 22.94 -1.13 -1.49
N PRO A 465 22.19 -0.12 -0.96
CA PRO A 465 20.78 -0.23 -0.61
C PRO A 465 19.83 -0.34 -1.80
#